data_AF-A0AAE9HWB8-F1
#
_entry.id   AF-A0AAE9HWB8-F1
#
_cell.length_a   1.000
_cell.length_b   1.000
_cell.length_c   1.000
_cell.angle_alpha   90.00
_cell.angle_beta   90.00
_cell.angle_gamma   90.00
#
_symmetry.space_group_name_H-M   'P 1'
#
loop_
_entity.id
_entity.type
_entity.pdbx_description
1 polymer ?
#
loop_
_entity_poly.entity_id
_entity_poly.type
_entity_poly.pdbx_seq_one_letter_code
_entity_poly.pdbx_strand_id
1 'polypeptide(L)'
;MTAYRPAEGAPSPIFPKEWDAIEVQLNGLAAELNARFPNQEEDEAARQRGYAAWRQESIRHLPPGVFIWRDEFEECFKADFSSKALTIVDFDDDKAAERQGDRELTYTPLLSATAHKLVFEGFQLPNSQPRQAASGPVIVAIPSGCKAIPAYVIPRLIAEALYPDADGPDILVSMPIAYTDDQGKERVRPPAADDWALMNRMWADFKPTALEAEFERWRERMAVFDASPLKPDWQPKPAIFSPHTEVTNFRNAAMRDHYKLMRNAIASGSLRAEKPNHATTQELSGDTLIRVDDLLAYLAGFRFELQGENTSSGSASLNHPPHNDASHFPPEVRERLVNAESWNERELLALCLGVQTYADRDDIAPEDEREDARTKIVKAIQSGELPADPNPGAGAAERMYGGVWRIEPARAVRWALSRFPRFPEWLSSSKLREIYEIQDAEKQATGRYTLREAAEAITASGERVEPMLEKLLAAAKSASLAVYGPGENARHQYGPYTPVRSYHEEAYWSDLNAWLDSNEPRIAFRFPPPPASAASIAPPPDTSAAPGLTKRERQIQAIEAAADAKGFPRNAIPDGGKKALREYCKTNHSDLFGAGDSPFNDAWKEASPVRIAMANRATYAGK
;
A
#
# COMPACT_ATOMS: atom_id res chain seq x y z
N MET A 1 -27.30 -15.35 -31.64
CA MET A 1 -26.04 -14.60 -31.58
C MET A 1 -25.65 -14.15 -32.98
N THR A 2 -25.21 -12.90 -33.13
CA THR A 2 -24.78 -12.36 -34.43
C THR A 2 -23.26 -12.20 -34.45
N ALA A 3 -22.61 -12.71 -35.49
CA ALA A 3 -21.18 -12.51 -35.72
C ALA A 3 -20.94 -11.20 -36.48
N TYR A 4 -19.87 -10.49 -36.13
CA TYR A 4 -19.46 -9.21 -36.70
C TYR A 4 -18.02 -9.29 -37.20
N ARG A 5 -17.68 -8.44 -38.17
CA ARG A 5 -16.32 -8.21 -38.64
C ARG A 5 -16.03 -6.70 -38.74
N PRO A 6 -14.76 -6.26 -38.71
CA PRO A 6 -14.40 -4.88 -38.97
C PRO A 6 -14.49 -4.63 -40.48
N ALA A 7 -15.37 -3.74 -40.91
CA ALA A 7 -15.44 -3.26 -42.28
C ALA A 7 -15.32 -1.73 -42.25
N GLU A 8 -14.31 -1.19 -42.94
CA GLU A 8 -14.06 0.26 -42.99
C GLU A 8 -13.91 0.92 -41.61
N GLY A 9 -13.39 0.17 -40.62
CA GLY A 9 -13.20 0.65 -39.24
C GLY A 9 -14.47 0.62 -38.38
N ALA A 10 -15.59 0.09 -38.89
CA ALA A 10 -16.83 -0.09 -38.14
C ALA A 10 -17.21 -1.58 -38.03
N PRO A 11 -17.88 -2.00 -36.94
CA PRO A 11 -18.52 -3.31 -36.87
C PRO A 11 -19.57 -3.48 -37.99
N SER A 12 -19.42 -4.51 -38.81
CA SER A 12 -20.42 -4.93 -39.79
C SER A 12 -20.85 -6.36 -39.47
N PRO A 13 -22.16 -6.66 -39.41
CA PRO A 13 -22.61 -8.04 -39.24
C PRO A 13 -22.15 -8.90 -40.41
N ILE A 14 -21.78 -10.14 -40.12
CA ILE A 14 -21.52 -11.18 -41.11
C ILE A 14 -22.86 -11.65 -41.67
N PHE A 15 -22.94 -11.83 -42.99
CA PHE A 15 -24.19 -12.30 -43.59
C PHE A 15 -24.43 -13.77 -43.20
N PRO A 16 -25.70 -14.18 -42.96
CA PRO A 16 -26.02 -15.57 -42.64
C PRO A 16 -25.39 -16.58 -43.61
N LYS A 17 -25.42 -16.30 -44.92
CA LYS A 17 -24.80 -17.16 -45.95
C LYS A 17 -23.27 -17.31 -45.80
N GLU A 18 -22.57 -16.27 -45.34
CA GLU A 18 -21.13 -16.37 -45.07
C GLU A 18 -20.88 -17.25 -43.84
N TRP A 19 -21.76 -17.17 -42.83
CA TRP A 19 -21.71 -18.01 -41.64
C TRP A 19 -22.04 -19.48 -41.92
N ASP A 20 -23.07 -19.75 -42.73
CA ASP A 20 -23.46 -21.10 -43.16
C ASP A 20 -22.27 -21.82 -43.83
N ALA A 21 -21.48 -21.10 -44.63
CA ALA A 21 -20.29 -21.65 -45.28
C ALA A 21 -19.19 -22.05 -44.27
N ILE A 22 -19.04 -21.30 -43.18
CA ILE A 22 -18.10 -21.61 -42.09
C ILE A 22 -18.60 -22.83 -41.30
N GLU A 23 -19.90 -22.89 -41.02
CA GLU A 23 -20.53 -24.02 -40.34
C GLU A 23 -20.33 -25.34 -41.11
N VAL A 24 -20.50 -25.31 -42.44
CA VAL A 24 -20.21 -26.47 -43.30
C VAL A 24 -18.75 -26.93 -43.15
N GLN A 25 -17.80 -26.00 -43.07
CA GLN A 25 -16.38 -26.35 -42.88
C GLN A 25 -16.10 -26.95 -41.50
N LEU A 26 -16.67 -26.37 -40.44
CA LEU A 26 -16.52 -26.87 -39.07
C LEU A 26 -17.17 -28.25 -38.91
N ASN A 27 -18.31 -28.49 -39.54
CA ASN A 27 -18.95 -29.80 -39.58
C ASN A 27 -18.10 -30.82 -40.35
N GLY A 28 -17.47 -30.41 -41.45
CA GLY A 28 -16.49 -31.23 -42.18
C GLY A 28 -15.29 -31.62 -41.31
N LEU A 29 -14.73 -30.65 -40.58
CA LEU A 29 -13.63 -30.90 -39.63
C LEU A 29 -14.06 -31.84 -38.51
N ALA A 30 -15.25 -31.66 -37.94
CA ALA A 30 -15.77 -32.55 -36.91
C ALA A 30 -15.89 -34.00 -37.42
N ALA A 31 -16.39 -34.19 -38.65
CA ALA A 31 -16.47 -35.51 -39.27
C ALA A 31 -15.06 -36.12 -39.50
N GLU A 32 -14.09 -35.32 -39.95
CA GLU A 32 -12.71 -35.78 -40.13
C GLU A 32 -12.08 -36.20 -38.79
N LEU A 33 -12.26 -35.41 -37.74
CA LEU A 33 -11.72 -35.71 -36.40
C LEU A 33 -12.38 -36.94 -35.79
N ASN A 34 -13.68 -37.16 -36.02
CA ASN A 34 -14.37 -38.39 -35.61
C ASN A 34 -13.82 -39.62 -36.33
N ALA A 35 -13.43 -39.51 -37.60
CA ALA A 35 -12.77 -40.58 -38.33
C ALA A 35 -11.32 -40.80 -37.86
N ARG A 36 -10.59 -39.72 -37.55
CA ARG A 36 -9.18 -39.74 -37.11
C ARG A 36 -9.03 -40.29 -35.69
N PHE A 37 -9.99 -39.99 -34.82
CA PHE A 37 -10.06 -40.45 -33.44
C PHE A 37 -11.38 -41.21 -33.27
N PRO A 38 -11.45 -42.49 -33.66
CA PRO A 38 -12.66 -43.29 -33.45
C PRO A 38 -12.90 -43.55 -31.96
N ASN A 39 -14.13 -43.91 -31.60
CA ASN A 39 -14.56 -44.28 -30.25
C ASN A 39 -14.43 -43.18 -29.17
N GLN A 40 -14.54 -41.90 -29.54
CA GLN A 40 -14.49 -40.79 -28.56
C GLN A 40 -15.60 -40.87 -27.49
N GLU A 41 -16.69 -41.59 -27.75
CA GLU A 41 -17.76 -41.80 -26.78
C GLU A 41 -17.39 -42.84 -25.70
N GLU A 42 -16.50 -43.78 -26.02
CA GLU A 42 -16.14 -44.91 -25.15
C GLU A 42 -14.73 -44.77 -24.54
N ASP A 43 -13.80 -44.10 -25.23
CA ASP A 43 -12.42 -43.88 -24.80
C ASP A 43 -12.17 -42.41 -24.45
N GLU A 44 -12.03 -42.15 -23.15
CA GLU A 44 -11.72 -40.82 -22.61
C GLU A 44 -10.45 -40.21 -23.21
N ALA A 45 -9.41 -41.02 -23.44
CA ALA A 45 -8.16 -40.53 -24.00
C ALA A 45 -8.34 -40.17 -25.49
N ALA A 46 -9.17 -40.91 -26.23
CA ALA A 46 -9.54 -40.54 -27.60
C ALA A 46 -10.37 -39.26 -27.62
N ARG A 47 -11.33 -39.10 -26.70
CA ARG A 47 -12.13 -37.89 -26.51
C ARG A 47 -11.27 -36.67 -26.26
N GLN A 48 -10.33 -36.77 -25.33
CA GLN A 48 -9.40 -35.67 -25.00
C GLN A 48 -8.51 -35.29 -26.19
N ARG A 49 -7.98 -36.28 -26.92
CA ARG A 49 -7.18 -36.03 -28.13
C ARG A 49 -8.00 -35.39 -29.25
N GLY A 50 -9.22 -35.88 -29.48
CA GLY A 50 -10.17 -35.34 -30.46
C GLY A 50 -10.53 -33.89 -30.13
N TYR A 51 -10.87 -33.59 -28.88
CA TYR A 51 -11.18 -32.23 -28.44
C TYR A 51 -9.97 -31.29 -28.54
N ALA A 52 -8.78 -31.74 -28.14
CA ALA A 52 -7.55 -30.96 -28.28
C ALA A 52 -7.25 -30.62 -29.75
N ALA A 53 -7.42 -31.59 -30.66
CA ALA A 53 -7.26 -31.38 -32.10
C ALA A 53 -8.32 -30.40 -32.64
N TRP A 54 -9.59 -30.56 -32.26
CA TRP A 54 -10.67 -29.66 -32.65
C TRP A 54 -10.36 -28.21 -32.24
N ARG A 55 -9.89 -27.97 -31.01
CA ARG A 55 -9.51 -26.63 -30.54
C ARG A 55 -8.38 -25.98 -31.34
N GLN A 56 -7.44 -26.76 -31.85
CA GLN A 56 -6.31 -26.23 -32.62
C GLN A 56 -6.67 -26.04 -34.11
N GLU A 57 -7.45 -26.95 -34.68
CA GLU A 57 -7.73 -26.98 -36.13
C GLU A 57 -8.92 -26.08 -36.50
N SER A 58 -9.95 -25.98 -35.65
CA SER A 58 -11.16 -25.18 -35.91
C SER A 58 -10.89 -23.69 -36.11
N ILE A 59 -9.89 -23.14 -35.41
CA ILE A 59 -9.53 -21.72 -35.46
C ILE A 59 -9.18 -21.26 -36.88
N ARG A 60 -8.64 -22.16 -37.72
CA ARG A 60 -8.26 -21.84 -39.11
C ARG A 60 -9.45 -21.70 -40.05
N HIS A 61 -10.61 -22.23 -39.66
CA HIS A 61 -11.86 -22.12 -40.41
C HIS A 61 -12.66 -20.88 -40.02
N LEU A 62 -12.31 -20.23 -38.91
CA LEU A 62 -12.91 -18.96 -38.50
C LEU A 62 -12.25 -17.83 -39.30
N PRO A 63 -13.03 -16.89 -39.87
CA PRO A 63 -12.43 -15.75 -40.54
C PRO A 63 -11.69 -14.87 -39.52
N PRO A 64 -10.55 -14.29 -39.90
CA PRO A 64 -9.83 -13.35 -39.04
C PRO A 64 -10.71 -12.13 -38.75
N GLY A 65 -10.50 -11.53 -37.57
CA GLY A 65 -11.21 -10.30 -37.21
C GLY A 65 -12.66 -10.50 -36.79
N VAL A 66 -13.18 -11.73 -36.77
CA VAL A 66 -14.58 -11.98 -36.42
C VAL A 66 -14.78 -11.94 -34.91
N PHE A 67 -15.82 -11.23 -34.48
CA PHE A 67 -16.21 -11.12 -33.08
C PHE A 67 -17.72 -11.18 -32.90
N ILE A 68 -18.13 -11.33 -31.65
CA ILE A 68 -19.52 -11.34 -31.18
C ILE A 68 -19.62 -10.33 -30.05
N TRP A 69 -20.78 -9.72 -29.86
CA TRP A 69 -20.98 -8.87 -28.69
C TRP A 69 -20.94 -9.71 -27.43
N ARG A 70 -20.20 -9.21 -26.43
CA ARG A 70 -20.00 -9.91 -25.16
C ARG A 70 -21.33 -10.29 -24.51
N ASP A 71 -22.28 -9.35 -24.48
CA ASP A 71 -23.55 -9.55 -23.79
C ASP A 71 -24.41 -10.62 -24.49
N GLU A 72 -24.44 -10.61 -25.83
CA GLU A 72 -25.11 -11.66 -26.63
C GLU A 72 -24.49 -13.04 -26.39
N PHE A 73 -23.16 -13.10 -26.32
CA PHE A 73 -22.44 -14.34 -26.07
C PHE A 73 -22.70 -14.88 -24.66
N GLU A 74 -22.66 -14.01 -23.65
CA GLU A 74 -22.98 -14.37 -22.28
C GLU A 74 -24.41 -14.87 -22.12
N GLU A 75 -25.37 -14.23 -22.81
CA GLU A 75 -26.77 -14.64 -22.78
C GLU A 75 -26.94 -16.02 -23.41
N CYS A 76 -26.38 -16.26 -24.61
CA CYS A 76 -26.42 -17.57 -25.25
C CYS A 76 -25.70 -18.63 -24.41
N PHE A 77 -24.51 -18.33 -23.86
CA PHE A 77 -23.78 -19.25 -23.00
C PHE A 77 -24.60 -19.62 -21.75
N LYS A 78 -25.24 -18.65 -21.09
CA LYS A 78 -26.11 -18.92 -19.94
C LYS A 78 -27.33 -19.75 -20.34
N ALA A 79 -27.92 -19.50 -21.50
CA ALA A 79 -29.04 -20.29 -22.01
C ALA A 79 -28.65 -21.76 -22.19
N ASP A 80 -27.50 -22.03 -22.82
CA ASP A 80 -27.06 -23.39 -23.18
C ASP A 80 -26.37 -24.14 -22.03
N PHE A 81 -25.64 -23.45 -21.16
CA PHE A 81 -24.82 -24.04 -20.08
C PHE A 81 -25.38 -23.80 -18.67
N SER A 82 -26.61 -23.27 -18.53
CA SER A 82 -27.30 -23.22 -17.23
C SER A 82 -27.54 -24.61 -16.65
N SER A 83 -27.72 -24.70 -15.34
CA SER A 83 -28.09 -25.95 -14.65
C SER A 83 -29.41 -26.54 -15.11
N LYS A 84 -30.23 -25.75 -15.81
CA LYS A 84 -31.50 -26.18 -16.40
C LYS A 84 -31.32 -26.77 -17.80
N ALA A 85 -30.36 -26.28 -18.57
CA ALA A 85 -30.16 -26.66 -19.97
C ALA A 85 -29.13 -27.78 -20.15
N LEU A 86 -28.05 -27.75 -19.35
CA LEU A 86 -27.02 -28.76 -19.34
C LEU A 86 -26.95 -29.43 -17.97
N THR A 87 -27.46 -30.65 -17.91
CA THR A 87 -27.21 -31.57 -16.81
C THR A 87 -25.87 -32.23 -17.05
N ILE A 88 -24.86 -31.88 -16.25
CA ILE A 88 -23.59 -32.61 -16.21
C ILE A 88 -23.90 -33.89 -15.44
N VAL A 89 -24.15 -34.98 -16.18
CA VAL A 89 -24.47 -36.30 -15.60
C VAL A 89 -23.17 -37.07 -15.48
N ASP A 90 -22.80 -37.41 -14.25
CA ASP A 90 -21.71 -38.36 -14.00
C ASP A 90 -22.24 -39.79 -14.15
N PHE A 91 -21.47 -40.63 -14.85
CA PHE A 91 -21.82 -42.05 -15.06
C PHE A 91 -21.33 -42.97 -13.93
N ASP A 92 -20.55 -42.44 -12.98
CA ASP A 92 -20.12 -43.16 -11.79
C ASP A 92 -20.90 -42.63 -10.56
N ASP A 93 -21.57 -43.54 -9.84
CA ASP A 93 -22.44 -43.29 -8.68
C ASP A 93 -21.76 -42.62 -7.46
N ASP A 94 -20.47 -42.27 -7.57
CA ASP A 94 -19.74 -41.50 -6.56
C ASP A 94 -19.64 -40.04 -7.02
N LYS A 95 -20.57 -39.22 -6.51
CA LYS A 95 -20.71 -37.76 -6.71
C LYS A 95 -19.35 -37.05 -6.84
N ALA A 96 -18.85 -36.91 -8.07
CA ALA A 96 -17.90 -35.85 -8.35
C ALA A 96 -18.72 -34.55 -8.36
N ALA A 97 -18.47 -33.68 -7.39
CA ALA A 97 -19.08 -32.37 -7.41
C ALA A 97 -18.69 -31.66 -8.72
N GLU A 98 -19.65 -31.01 -9.39
CA GLU A 98 -19.40 -30.07 -10.48
C GLU A 98 -18.16 -29.25 -10.13
N ARG A 99 -17.13 -29.33 -10.97
CA ARG A 99 -15.85 -28.72 -10.61
C ARG A 99 -16.02 -27.22 -10.68
N GLN A 100 -15.37 -26.52 -9.75
CA GLN A 100 -15.33 -25.08 -9.78
C GLN A 100 -14.79 -24.62 -11.16
N GLY A 101 -15.61 -23.85 -11.88
CA GLY A 101 -15.29 -23.37 -13.23
C GLY A 101 -16.01 -24.09 -14.38
N ASP A 102 -16.67 -25.25 -14.16
CA ASP A 102 -17.32 -26.01 -15.25
C ASP A 102 -18.46 -25.20 -15.95
N ARG A 103 -19.06 -24.23 -15.24
CA ARG A 103 -20.06 -23.29 -15.78
C ARG A 103 -19.57 -21.86 -15.92
N GLU A 104 -18.27 -21.61 -15.72
CA GLU A 104 -17.71 -20.26 -15.80
C GLU A 104 -17.18 -19.98 -17.21
N LEU A 105 -17.60 -18.83 -17.76
CA LEU A 105 -17.11 -18.38 -19.05
C LEU A 105 -15.68 -17.82 -18.90
N THR A 106 -14.72 -18.44 -19.59
CA THR A 106 -13.33 -17.97 -19.57
C THR A 106 -13.07 -17.02 -20.75
N TYR A 107 -12.91 -15.72 -20.48
CA TYR A 107 -12.60 -14.71 -21.51
C TYR A 107 -11.13 -14.70 -21.97
N THR A 108 -10.25 -15.39 -21.25
CA THR A 108 -8.82 -15.48 -21.57
C THR A 108 -8.44 -16.93 -21.86
N PRO A 109 -8.94 -17.54 -22.95
CA PRO A 109 -8.61 -18.91 -23.28
C PRO A 109 -7.12 -19.03 -23.57
N LEU A 110 -6.51 -20.14 -23.12
CA LEU A 110 -5.14 -20.48 -23.49
C LEU A 110 -5.09 -20.78 -25.00
N LEU A 111 -4.62 -19.81 -25.78
CA LEU A 111 -4.38 -19.93 -27.22
C LEU A 111 -2.88 -20.04 -27.48
N SER A 112 -2.50 -20.78 -28.52
CA SER A 112 -1.12 -20.72 -29.02
C SER A 112 -0.84 -19.34 -29.61
N ALA A 113 0.42 -18.91 -29.63
CA ALA A 113 0.80 -17.61 -30.21
C ALA A 113 0.34 -17.45 -31.67
N THR A 114 0.36 -18.54 -32.44
CA THR A 114 -0.13 -18.57 -33.83
C THR A 114 -1.65 -18.37 -33.91
N ALA A 115 -2.42 -19.07 -33.09
CA ALA A 115 -3.87 -18.93 -33.03
C ALA A 115 -4.27 -17.53 -32.54
N HIS A 116 -3.57 -17.01 -31.54
CA HIS A 116 -3.77 -15.66 -31.04
C HIS A 116 -3.53 -14.62 -32.15
N LYS A 117 -2.45 -14.75 -32.92
CA LYS A 117 -2.18 -13.86 -34.06
C LYS A 117 -3.29 -13.89 -35.11
N LEU A 118 -3.82 -15.07 -35.42
CA LEU A 118 -4.90 -15.24 -36.41
C LEU A 118 -6.22 -14.64 -35.94
N VAL A 119 -6.60 -14.86 -34.67
CA VAL A 119 -7.85 -14.32 -34.09
C VAL A 119 -7.82 -12.79 -34.07
N PHE A 120 -6.68 -12.20 -33.70
CA PHE A 120 -6.53 -10.74 -33.62
C PHE A 120 -6.18 -10.07 -34.95
N GLU A 121 -6.04 -10.82 -36.05
CA GLU A 121 -5.79 -10.25 -37.36
C GLU A 121 -6.98 -9.35 -37.78
N GLY A 122 -6.69 -8.11 -38.15
CA GLY A 122 -7.71 -7.10 -38.47
C GLY A 122 -8.20 -6.26 -37.28
N PHE A 123 -7.90 -6.65 -36.04
CA PHE A 123 -8.12 -5.79 -34.88
C PHE A 123 -6.91 -4.90 -34.61
N GLN A 124 -7.16 -3.62 -34.30
CA GLN A 124 -6.17 -2.79 -33.63
C GLN A 124 -6.12 -3.25 -32.17
N LEU A 125 -5.08 -4.01 -31.81
CA LEU A 125 -4.85 -4.40 -30.41
C LEU A 125 -4.82 -3.14 -29.53
N PRO A 126 -5.25 -3.17 -28.25
CA PRO A 126 -5.18 -1.99 -27.37
C PRO A 126 -3.75 -1.49 -27.11
N ASN A 127 -2.74 -2.37 -27.22
CA ASN A 127 -1.33 -1.97 -27.27
C ASN A 127 -0.92 -1.31 -28.60
N SER A 128 -1.89 -1.15 -29.48
CA SER A 128 -1.93 -0.35 -30.69
C SER A 128 -2.95 0.80 -30.53
N GLN A 129 -2.97 1.50 -29.38
CA GLN A 129 -2.91 2.97 -29.47
C GLN A 129 -1.88 3.33 -30.54
N PRO A 130 -1.88 4.51 -31.18
CA PRO A 130 -0.73 4.90 -31.96
C PRO A 130 0.48 4.80 -31.04
N ARG A 131 1.19 3.67 -31.08
CA ARG A 131 2.61 3.54 -30.92
C ARG A 131 3.02 4.72 -31.73
N GLN A 132 3.42 5.80 -31.05
CA GLN A 132 3.87 6.98 -31.74
C GLN A 132 4.78 6.41 -32.79
N ALA A 133 4.34 6.49 -34.05
CA ALA A 133 5.20 6.41 -35.18
C ALA A 133 6.00 7.72 -35.22
N ALA A 134 6.40 8.27 -34.07
CA ALA A 134 7.78 8.61 -33.85
C ALA A 134 8.57 7.35 -34.24
N SER A 135 8.87 7.27 -35.53
CA SER A 135 9.84 6.36 -36.12
C SER A 135 11.24 6.74 -35.64
N GLY A 136 11.35 7.01 -34.35
CA GLY A 136 12.46 7.63 -33.66
C GLY A 136 12.73 6.88 -32.37
N PRO A 137 13.97 6.97 -31.89
CA PRO A 137 14.38 6.36 -30.63
C PRO A 137 13.65 7.01 -29.45
N VAL A 138 13.35 6.21 -28.43
CA VAL A 138 12.77 6.72 -27.19
C VAL A 138 13.87 7.45 -26.43
N ILE A 139 13.65 8.73 -26.12
CA ILE A 139 14.66 9.57 -25.49
C ILE A 139 14.60 9.43 -23.97
N VAL A 140 15.68 8.90 -23.38
CA VAL A 140 15.89 8.84 -21.93
C VAL A 140 16.67 10.08 -21.52
N ALA A 141 16.01 11.00 -20.82
CA ALA A 141 16.64 12.19 -20.28
C ALA A 141 17.57 11.82 -19.11
N ILE A 142 18.80 12.34 -19.11
CA ILE A 142 19.72 12.23 -17.98
C ILE A 142 20.15 13.60 -17.48
N PRO A 143 20.44 13.74 -16.16
CA PRO A 143 20.99 14.97 -15.61
C PRO A 143 22.28 15.36 -16.34
N SER A 144 22.36 16.63 -16.75
CA SER A 144 23.51 17.14 -17.47
C SER A 144 24.80 17.10 -16.64
N GLY A 145 25.93 16.79 -17.29
CA GLY A 145 27.26 16.81 -16.65
C GLY A 145 27.63 15.59 -15.80
N CYS A 146 26.73 14.63 -15.61
CA CYS A 146 27.04 13.39 -14.90
C CYS A 146 27.92 12.45 -15.75
N LYS A 147 29.00 11.93 -15.18
CA LYS A 147 29.85 10.88 -15.82
C LYS A 147 29.36 9.47 -15.50
N ALA A 148 28.60 9.32 -14.42
CA ALA A 148 28.00 8.07 -13.99
C ALA A 148 26.65 8.34 -13.32
N ILE A 149 25.74 7.37 -13.39
CA ILE A 149 24.38 7.44 -12.85
C ILE A 149 24.20 6.29 -11.87
N PRO A 150 23.57 6.51 -10.70
CA PRO A 150 23.21 5.41 -9.81
C PRO A 150 22.32 4.38 -10.52
N ALA A 151 22.70 3.12 -10.44
CA ALA A 151 22.09 2.05 -11.21
C ALA A 151 20.59 1.87 -10.91
N TYR A 152 20.16 2.19 -9.68
CA TYR A 152 18.76 2.10 -9.26
C TYR A 152 17.85 3.18 -9.87
N VAL A 153 18.42 4.29 -10.37
CA VAL A 153 17.65 5.40 -10.97
C VAL A 153 17.29 5.09 -12.42
N ILE A 154 18.12 4.33 -13.13
CA ILE A 154 18.01 4.08 -14.57
C ILE A 154 16.68 3.41 -14.97
N PRO A 155 16.17 2.36 -14.27
CA PRO A 155 14.88 1.77 -14.60
C PRO A 155 13.73 2.78 -14.53
N ARG A 156 13.81 3.76 -13.61
CA ARG A 156 12.82 4.84 -13.50
C ARG A 156 12.87 5.75 -14.72
N LEU A 157 14.06 6.21 -15.10
CA LEU A 157 14.24 7.08 -16.28
C LEU A 157 13.75 6.42 -17.58
N ILE A 158 14.01 5.11 -17.74
CA ILE A 158 13.50 4.35 -18.90
C ILE A 158 11.97 4.26 -18.86
N ALA A 159 11.39 3.96 -17.70
CA ALA A 159 9.95 3.85 -17.54
C ALA A 159 9.23 5.18 -17.80
N GLU A 160 9.78 6.30 -17.32
CA GLU A 160 9.28 7.66 -17.60
C GLU A 160 9.35 8.00 -19.09
N ALA A 161 10.42 7.61 -19.78
CA ALA A 161 10.56 7.81 -21.22
C ALA A 161 9.60 6.95 -22.06
N LEU A 162 9.32 5.72 -21.62
CA LEU A 162 8.39 4.81 -22.29
C LEU A 162 6.92 5.19 -22.09
N TYR A 163 6.60 5.69 -20.90
CA TYR A 163 5.25 6.05 -20.49
C TYR A 163 5.28 7.48 -19.94
N PRO A 164 5.31 8.50 -20.82
CA PRO A 164 5.21 9.89 -20.39
C PRO A 164 3.88 10.11 -19.65
N ASP A 165 3.78 11.20 -18.90
CA ASP A 165 2.55 11.51 -18.17
C ASP A 165 1.39 11.57 -19.15
N ALA A 166 0.28 10.91 -18.79
CA ALA A 166 -0.93 11.00 -19.57
C ALA A 166 -1.68 12.26 -19.16
N ASP A 167 -1.75 13.23 -20.08
CA ASP A 167 -2.70 14.33 -19.98
C ASP A 167 -4.08 13.82 -20.41
N GLY A 168 -4.98 13.64 -19.44
CA GLY A 168 -6.35 13.26 -19.71
C GLY A 168 -7.20 13.35 -18.44
N PRO A 169 -8.48 13.76 -18.55
CA PRO A 169 -9.36 13.73 -17.40
C PRO A 169 -9.56 12.28 -16.95
N ASP A 170 -9.74 12.11 -15.65
CA ASP A 170 -10.26 10.87 -15.09
C ASP A 170 -11.66 10.59 -15.67
N ILE A 171 -11.87 9.38 -16.19
CA ILE A 171 -13.12 8.97 -16.85
C ILE A 171 -13.83 7.98 -15.95
N LEU A 172 -15.13 8.18 -15.71
CA LEU A 172 -15.93 7.18 -15.01
C LEU A 172 -16.21 6.01 -15.97
N VAL A 173 -15.57 4.86 -15.75
CA VAL A 173 -15.71 3.69 -16.64
C VAL A 173 -16.89 2.82 -16.25
N SER A 174 -17.08 2.62 -14.94
CA SER A 174 -18.17 1.79 -14.45
C SER A 174 -18.61 2.20 -13.05
N MET A 175 -19.74 1.63 -12.62
CA MET A 175 -20.31 1.87 -11.29
C MET A 175 -20.53 0.53 -10.58
N PRO A 176 -19.48 -0.20 -10.16
CA PRO A 176 -19.67 -1.43 -9.43
C PRO A 176 -20.40 -1.20 -8.09
N ILE A 177 -21.08 -2.23 -7.61
CA ILE A 177 -21.81 -2.21 -6.35
C ILE A 177 -20.93 -2.79 -5.25
N ALA A 178 -20.71 -2.01 -4.21
CA ALA A 178 -20.16 -2.47 -2.95
C ALA A 178 -21.28 -2.89 -2.00
N TYR A 179 -21.16 -4.08 -1.41
CA TYR A 179 -22.13 -4.63 -0.47
C TYR A 179 -21.40 -5.39 0.63
N THR A 180 -22.06 -5.58 1.76
CA THR A 180 -21.55 -6.40 2.87
C THR A 180 -22.11 -7.81 2.71
N ASP A 181 -21.24 -8.82 2.65
CA ASP A 181 -21.67 -10.22 2.64
C ASP A 181 -22.20 -10.66 4.01
N ASP A 182 -22.71 -11.89 4.08
CA ASP A 182 -23.25 -12.51 5.30
C ASP A 182 -22.21 -12.63 6.44
N GLN A 183 -20.93 -12.49 6.13
CA GLN A 183 -19.82 -12.50 7.09
C GLN A 183 -19.40 -11.10 7.56
N GLY A 184 -20.11 -10.05 7.13
CA GLY A 184 -19.73 -8.68 7.45
C GLY A 184 -18.57 -8.15 6.61
N LYS A 185 -18.15 -8.85 5.55
CA LYS A 185 -17.02 -8.45 4.70
C LYS A 185 -17.52 -7.68 3.48
N GLU A 186 -16.86 -6.55 3.19
CA GLU A 186 -17.16 -5.77 1.99
C GLU A 186 -16.74 -6.53 0.73
N ARG A 187 -17.67 -6.64 -0.22
CA ARG A 187 -17.50 -7.24 -1.55
C ARG A 187 -17.91 -6.24 -2.61
N VAL A 188 -17.35 -6.40 -3.81
CA VAL A 188 -17.64 -5.54 -4.97
C VAL A 188 -18.06 -6.42 -6.13
N ARG A 189 -19.15 -6.08 -6.82
CA ARG A 189 -19.65 -6.78 -8.01
C ARG A 189 -20.14 -5.80 -9.08
N PRO A 190 -20.16 -6.17 -10.38
CA PRO A 190 -20.88 -5.40 -11.38
C PRO A 190 -22.39 -5.28 -11.04
N PRO A 191 -23.06 -4.18 -11.43
CA PRO A 191 -24.50 -4.06 -11.27
C PRO A 191 -25.24 -5.07 -12.14
N ALA A 192 -26.24 -5.75 -11.58
CA ALA A 192 -27.18 -6.57 -12.32
C ALA A 192 -28.29 -5.70 -12.94
N ALA A 193 -29.14 -6.30 -13.78
CA ALA A 193 -30.25 -5.61 -14.41
C ALA A 193 -31.21 -4.95 -13.39
N ASP A 194 -31.50 -5.64 -12.29
CA ASP A 194 -32.38 -5.13 -11.24
C ASP A 194 -31.77 -3.94 -10.50
N ASP A 195 -30.44 -3.94 -10.28
CA ASP A 195 -29.74 -2.82 -9.66
C ASP A 195 -29.80 -1.58 -10.55
N TRP A 196 -29.59 -1.75 -11.87
CA TRP A 196 -29.75 -0.68 -12.85
C TRP A 196 -31.17 -0.14 -12.89
N ALA A 197 -32.18 -1.03 -12.89
CA ALA A 197 -33.58 -0.61 -12.87
C ALA A 197 -33.92 0.20 -11.60
N LEU A 198 -33.38 -0.20 -10.45
CA LEU A 198 -33.55 0.50 -9.19
C LEU A 198 -32.84 1.87 -9.22
N MET A 199 -31.57 1.92 -9.64
CA MET A 199 -30.82 3.17 -9.77
C MET A 199 -31.49 4.16 -10.74
N ASN A 200 -31.95 3.68 -11.90
CA ASN A 200 -32.68 4.50 -12.87
C ASN A 200 -33.99 5.05 -12.32
N ARG A 201 -34.69 4.29 -11.45
CA ARG A 201 -35.88 4.77 -10.77
C ARG A 201 -35.56 5.86 -9.76
N MET A 202 -34.48 5.72 -8.99
CA MET A 202 -34.04 6.75 -8.04
C MET A 202 -33.60 8.04 -8.74
N TRP A 203 -32.97 7.91 -9.92
CA TRP A 203 -32.46 9.04 -10.71
C TRP A 203 -33.43 9.53 -11.79
N ALA A 204 -34.67 9.06 -11.83
CA ALA A 204 -35.62 9.39 -12.90
C ALA A 204 -35.87 10.91 -13.04
N ASP A 205 -35.90 11.62 -11.91
CA ASP A 205 -36.10 13.08 -11.85
C ASP A 205 -34.78 13.85 -11.71
N PHE A 206 -33.63 13.16 -11.71
CA PHE A 206 -32.33 13.79 -11.53
C PHE A 206 -31.92 14.60 -12.76
N LYS A 207 -31.76 15.91 -12.57
CA LYS A 207 -31.21 16.83 -13.57
C LYS A 207 -29.84 17.31 -13.08
N PRO A 208 -28.74 16.87 -13.70
CA PRO A 208 -27.42 17.28 -13.25
C PRO A 208 -27.26 18.80 -13.39
N THR A 209 -26.69 19.44 -12.36
CA THR A 209 -26.37 20.87 -12.39
C THR A 209 -24.97 21.13 -12.93
N ALA A 210 -24.05 20.16 -12.79
CA ALA A 210 -22.71 20.24 -13.35
C ALA A 210 -22.69 20.07 -14.88
N LEU A 211 -22.22 21.10 -15.58
CA LEU A 211 -22.22 21.14 -17.04
C LEU A 211 -21.13 20.28 -17.68
N GLU A 212 -19.98 20.01 -17.05
CA GLU A 212 -18.82 19.47 -17.78
C GLU A 212 -18.04 18.31 -17.11
N ALA A 213 -17.99 18.18 -15.78
CA ALA A 213 -17.22 17.09 -15.14
C ALA A 213 -18.08 15.86 -14.83
N GLU A 214 -17.80 14.70 -15.45
CA GLU A 214 -18.50 13.43 -15.18
C GLU A 214 -18.47 13.03 -13.71
N PHE A 215 -17.37 13.35 -13.01
CA PHE A 215 -17.22 13.04 -11.59
C PHE A 215 -18.12 13.90 -10.68
N GLU A 216 -18.37 15.16 -11.05
CA GLU A 216 -19.34 16.01 -10.34
C GLU A 216 -20.77 15.50 -10.54
N ARG A 217 -21.10 15.09 -11.78
CA ARG A 217 -22.39 14.45 -12.07
C ARG A 217 -22.57 13.15 -11.29
N TRP A 218 -21.49 12.38 -11.11
CA TRP A 218 -21.51 11.19 -10.26
C TRP A 218 -21.77 11.54 -8.78
N ARG A 219 -21.09 12.56 -8.22
CA ARG A 219 -21.34 13.04 -6.86
C ARG A 219 -22.79 13.48 -6.66
N GLU A 220 -23.34 14.23 -7.60
CA GLU A 220 -24.74 14.65 -7.57
C GLU A 220 -25.70 13.44 -7.62
N ARG A 221 -25.43 12.42 -8.46
CA ARG A 221 -26.20 11.16 -8.49
C ARG A 221 -26.11 10.38 -7.18
N MET A 222 -24.94 10.34 -6.55
CA MET A 222 -24.75 9.70 -5.26
C MET A 222 -25.56 10.39 -4.17
N ALA A 223 -25.59 11.72 -4.16
CA ALA A 223 -26.42 12.46 -3.20
C ALA A 223 -27.90 12.10 -3.34
N VAL A 224 -28.41 11.94 -4.57
CA VAL A 224 -29.79 11.47 -4.81
C VAL A 224 -29.99 10.02 -4.38
N PHE A 225 -29.02 9.14 -4.68
CA PHE A 225 -29.06 7.73 -4.26
C PHE A 225 -29.09 7.61 -2.73
N ASP A 226 -28.26 8.38 -2.03
CA ASP A 226 -28.14 8.37 -0.57
C ASP A 226 -29.38 8.94 0.14
N ALA A 227 -30.05 9.91 -0.47
CA ALA A 227 -31.26 10.52 0.05
C ALA A 227 -32.55 9.74 -0.30
N SER A 228 -32.47 8.77 -1.21
CA SER A 228 -33.64 8.04 -1.69
C SER A 228 -34.25 7.13 -0.60
N PRO A 229 -35.59 7.13 -0.41
CA PRO A 229 -36.25 6.19 0.48
C PRO A 229 -36.21 4.73 -0.02
N LEU A 230 -35.80 4.53 -1.29
CA LEU A 230 -35.63 3.22 -1.91
C LEU A 230 -34.18 2.70 -1.81
N LYS A 231 -33.32 3.37 -1.03
CA LYS A 231 -31.90 3.01 -0.93
C LYS A 231 -31.73 1.58 -0.39
N PRO A 232 -31.01 0.70 -1.12
CA PRO A 232 -30.69 -0.65 -0.66
C PRO A 232 -29.53 -0.64 0.35
N ASP A 233 -29.18 -1.81 0.87
CA ASP A 233 -28.05 -2.06 1.77
C ASP A 233 -26.67 -2.06 1.07
N TRP A 234 -26.65 -1.84 -0.24
CA TRP A 234 -25.45 -1.73 -1.06
C TRP A 234 -25.26 -0.31 -1.61
N GLN A 235 -24.04 0.01 -2.04
CA GLN A 235 -23.66 1.33 -2.54
C GLN A 235 -22.95 1.24 -3.90
N PRO A 236 -23.35 2.02 -4.91
CA PRO A 236 -22.58 2.15 -6.13
C PRO A 236 -21.27 2.90 -5.84
N LYS A 237 -20.14 2.33 -6.25
CA LYS A 237 -18.82 2.95 -6.17
C LYS A 237 -18.41 3.44 -7.55
N PRO A 238 -17.68 4.57 -7.67
CA PRO A 238 -17.14 4.98 -8.94
C PRO A 238 -15.93 4.09 -9.25
N ALA A 239 -15.95 3.42 -10.40
CA ALA A 239 -14.74 2.84 -10.95
C ALA A 239 -14.23 3.79 -12.03
N ILE A 240 -13.20 4.54 -11.65
CA ILE A 240 -12.60 5.59 -12.45
C ILE A 240 -11.41 4.98 -13.17
N PHE A 241 -11.34 5.19 -14.48
CA PHE A 241 -10.10 5.05 -15.21
C PHE A 241 -9.38 6.37 -15.15
N SER A 242 -8.25 6.34 -14.48
CA SER A 242 -7.33 7.45 -14.44
C SER A 242 -6.19 7.13 -15.40
N PRO A 243 -6.05 7.85 -16.52
CA PRO A 243 -4.90 7.71 -17.41
C PRO A 243 -3.58 7.81 -16.64
N HIS A 244 -3.52 8.66 -15.61
CA HIS A 244 -2.39 8.79 -14.72
C HIS A 244 -2.11 7.52 -13.91
N THR A 245 -3.15 6.89 -13.35
CA THR A 245 -3.01 5.62 -12.62
C THR A 245 -2.54 4.50 -13.55
N GLU A 246 -3.04 4.45 -14.78
CA GLU A 246 -2.63 3.47 -15.77
C GLU A 246 -1.15 3.66 -16.18
N VAL A 247 -0.76 4.89 -16.51
CA VAL A 247 0.65 5.25 -16.76
C VAL A 247 1.52 4.89 -15.57
N THR A 248 1.09 5.17 -14.34
CA THR A 248 1.82 4.80 -13.13
C THR A 248 2.00 3.29 -13.02
N ASN A 249 0.95 2.51 -13.31
CA ASN A 249 1.02 1.05 -13.31
C ASN A 249 1.99 0.53 -14.38
N PHE A 250 1.95 1.10 -15.59
CA PHE A 250 2.88 0.76 -16.66
C PHE A 250 4.33 1.14 -16.32
N ARG A 251 4.55 2.32 -15.74
CA ARG A 251 5.87 2.72 -15.24
C ARG A 251 6.40 1.74 -14.20
N ASN A 252 5.59 1.38 -13.22
CA ASN A 252 5.97 0.40 -12.19
C ASN A 252 6.30 -0.97 -12.77
N ALA A 253 5.56 -1.42 -13.79
CA ALA A 253 5.85 -2.66 -14.50
C ALA A 253 7.20 -2.55 -15.26
N ALA A 254 7.38 -1.51 -16.06
CA ALA A 254 8.60 -1.27 -16.83
C ALA A 254 9.83 -1.10 -15.94
N MET A 255 9.71 -0.38 -14.82
CA MET A 255 10.78 -0.26 -13.80
C MET A 255 11.22 -1.62 -13.29
N ARG A 256 10.29 -2.50 -12.93
CA ARG A 256 10.62 -3.85 -12.44
C ARG A 256 11.29 -4.70 -13.53
N ASP A 257 10.83 -4.60 -14.76
CA ASP A 257 11.37 -5.38 -15.88
C ASP A 257 12.77 -4.89 -16.26
N HIS A 258 12.98 -3.58 -16.39
CA HIS A 258 14.30 -3.01 -16.66
C HIS A 258 15.27 -3.21 -15.50
N TYR A 259 14.82 -3.18 -14.25
CA TYR A 259 15.66 -3.54 -13.10
C TYR A 259 16.18 -4.97 -13.21
N LYS A 260 15.32 -5.94 -13.58
CA LYS A 260 15.72 -7.34 -13.80
C LYS A 260 16.69 -7.47 -14.97
N LEU A 261 16.42 -6.82 -16.09
CA LEU A 261 17.29 -6.84 -17.28
C LEU A 261 18.67 -6.27 -16.97
N MET A 262 18.73 -5.13 -16.26
CA MET A 262 19.98 -4.52 -15.83
C MET A 262 20.74 -5.41 -14.85
N ARG A 263 20.06 -5.98 -13.85
CA ARG A 263 20.69 -6.93 -12.91
C ARG A 263 21.34 -8.09 -13.65
N ASN A 264 20.64 -8.67 -14.62
CA ASN A 264 21.16 -9.78 -15.42
C ASN A 264 22.35 -9.34 -16.30
N ALA A 265 22.27 -8.13 -16.88
CA ALA A 265 23.33 -7.58 -17.71
C ALA A 265 24.60 -7.25 -16.90
N ILE A 266 24.45 -6.78 -15.67
CA ILE A 266 25.57 -6.53 -14.75
C ILE A 266 26.20 -7.85 -14.32
N ALA A 267 25.37 -8.84 -13.93
CA ALA A 267 25.85 -10.15 -13.52
C ALA A 267 26.57 -10.91 -14.64
N SER A 268 26.12 -10.77 -15.89
CA SER A 268 26.78 -11.39 -17.06
C SER A 268 28.00 -10.60 -17.55
N GLY A 269 28.23 -9.40 -17.03
CA GLY A 269 29.28 -8.49 -17.50
C GLY A 269 28.95 -7.77 -18.82
N SER A 270 27.73 -7.90 -19.36
CA SER A 270 27.30 -7.18 -20.57
C SER A 270 26.97 -5.70 -20.30
N LEU A 271 26.78 -5.31 -19.04
CA LEU A 271 26.68 -3.92 -18.59
C LEU A 271 27.70 -3.70 -17.48
N ARG A 272 28.74 -2.92 -17.76
CA ARG A 272 29.75 -2.59 -16.77
C ARG A 272 29.15 -1.70 -15.67
N ALA A 273 29.35 -2.11 -14.43
CA ALA A 273 28.94 -1.36 -13.26
C ALA A 273 30.11 -1.24 -12.28
N GLU A 274 30.18 -0.13 -11.56
CA GLU A 274 31.26 0.21 -10.65
C GLU A 274 30.69 0.59 -9.28
N LYS A 275 31.46 0.34 -8.23
CA LYS A 275 31.23 0.90 -6.89
C LYS A 275 31.72 2.34 -6.83
N PRO A 276 31.41 3.11 -5.77
CA PRO A 276 31.88 4.50 -5.63
C PRO A 276 33.42 4.64 -5.64
N ASN A 277 34.15 3.59 -5.29
CA ASN A 277 35.62 3.51 -5.38
C ASN A 277 36.14 3.09 -6.77
N HIS A 278 35.28 3.08 -7.79
CA HIS A 278 35.55 2.63 -9.17
C HIS A 278 35.91 1.16 -9.33
N ALA A 279 35.74 0.32 -8.30
CA ALA A 279 35.88 -1.12 -8.45
C ALA A 279 34.70 -1.70 -9.24
N THR A 280 34.97 -2.48 -10.28
CA THR A 280 33.92 -3.19 -11.04
C THR A 280 33.13 -4.12 -10.13
N THR A 281 31.80 -4.18 -10.31
CA THR A 281 30.93 -5.08 -9.57
C THR A 281 30.00 -5.86 -10.50
N GLN A 282 29.65 -7.08 -10.11
CA GLN A 282 28.66 -7.93 -10.78
C GLN A 282 27.30 -7.93 -10.03
N GLU A 283 27.17 -7.09 -9.00
CA GLU A 283 25.97 -6.98 -8.19
C GLU A 283 25.31 -5.61 -8.32
N LEU A 284 23.99 -5.62 -8.50
CA LEU A 284 23.16 -4.42 -8.47
C LEU A 284 22.73 -4.13 -7.03
N SER A 285 23.32 -3.11 -6.42
CA SER A 285 23.01 -2.61 -5.08
C SER A 285 22.79 -1.09 -5.09
N GLY A 286 22.36 -0.50 -3.97
CA GLY A 286 22.00 0.93 -3.89
C GLY A 286 23.16 1.90 -4.17
N ASP A 287 24.40 1.46 -4.00
CA ASP A 287 25.64 2.20 -4.27
C ASP A 287 26.27 1.89 -5.64
N THR A 288 25.66 1.02 -6.45
CA THR A 288 26.17 0.67 -7.78
C THR A 288 26.00 1.86 -8.73
N LEU A 289 27.07 2.23 -9.42
CA LEU A 289 27.12 3.31 -10.42
C LEU A 289 27.34 2.71 -11.82
N ILE A 290 26.72 3.30 -12.84
CA ILE A 290 26.92 2.95 -14.25
C ILE A 290 27.45 4.18 -14.97
N ARG A 291 28.57 4.06 -15.66
CA ARG A 291 29.11 5.16 -16.47
C ARG A 291 28.16 5.47 -17.62
N VAL A 292 28.06 6.74 -17.99
CA VAL A 292 27.14 7.17 -19.06
C VAL A 292 27.46 6.48 -20.38
N ASP A 293 28.73 6.25 -20.71
CA ASP A 293 29.14 5.55 -21.94
C ASP A 293 28.69 4.07 -21.95
N ASP A 294 28.80 3.38 -20.81
CA ASP A 294 28.35 1.99 -20.66
C ASP A 294 26.82 1.91 -20.72
N LEU A 295 26.12 2.90 -20.14
CA LEU A 295 24.66 3.01 -20.23
C LEU A 295 24.20 3.28 -21.67
N LEU A 296 24.88 4.17 -22.40
CA LEU A 296 24.62 4.44 -23.81
C LEU A 296 24.72 3.16 -24.66
N ALA A 297 25.79 2.39 -24.48
CA ALA A 297 25.98 1.13 -25.18
C ALA A 297 24.88 0.11 -24.84
N TYR A 298 24.48 0.03 -23.58
CA TYR A 298 23.37 -0.83 -23.14
C TYR A 298 22.03 -0.41 -23.76
N LEU A 299 21.70 0.88 -23.72
CA LEU A 299 20.44 1.45 -24.21
C LEU A 299 20.30 1.37 -25.74
N ALA A 300 21.41 1.44 -26.49
CA ALA A 300 21.42 1.27 -27.93
C ALA A 300 20.84 -0.09 -28.37
N GLY A 301 21.01 -1.14 -27.57
CA GLY A 301 20.42 -2.46 -27.83
C GLY A 301 18.89 -2.49 -27.80
N PHE A 302 18.25 -1.48 -27.20
CA PHE A 302 16.80 -1.38 -27.03
C PHE A 302 16.19 -0.22 -27.83
N ARG A 303 16.98 0.46 -28.69
CA ARG A 303 16.57 1.66 -29.45
C ARG A 303 16.18 2.86 -28.57
N PHE A 304 16.82 3.00 -27.41
CA PHE A 304 16.76 4.24 -26.63
C PHE A 304 17.92 5.16 -27.02
N GLU A 305 17.65 6.46 -27.07
CA GLU A 305 18.68 7.49 -27.15
C GLU A 305 18.78 8.22 -25.81
N LEU A 306 19.99 8.60 -25.41
CA LEU A 306 20.22 9.35 -24.19
C LEU A 306 20.36 10.83 -24.55
N GLN A 307 19.55 11.70 -23.96
CA GLN A 307 19.67 13.14 -24.15
C GLN A 307 20.06 13.81 -22.82
N GLY A 308 21.18 14.52 -22.82
CA GLY A 308 21.55 15.40 -21.71
C GLY A 308 20.80 16.73 -21.81
N GLU A 309 20.41 17.32 -20.69
CA GLU A 309 19.56 18.53 -20.62
C GLU A 309 20.08 19.77 -21.39
N ASN A 310 21.33 19.79 -21.87
CA ASN A 310 21.96 20.93 -22.55
C ASN A 310 22.08 20.81 -24.07
N THR A 311 21.54 19.75 -24.70
CA THR A 311 21.46 19.73 -26.17
C THR A 311 20.24 20.52 -26.62
N SER A 312 20.46 21.80 -26.95
CA SER A 312 19.45 22.71 -27.52
C SER A 312 18.87 22.17 -28.83
N SER A 313 17.83 21.35 -28.72
CA SER A 313 16.91 21.05 -29.81
C SER A 313 15.61 21.78 -29.50
N GLY A 314 15.28 22.77 -30.33
CA GLY A 314 14.07 23.58 -30.16
C GLY A 314 12.82 22.73 -30.31
N SER A 315 12.18 22.38 -29.20
CA SER A 315 10.81 21.86 -29.18
C SER A 315 10.06 22.42 -27.97
N ALA A 316 8.76 22.65 -28.17
CA ALA A 316 7.90 23.48 -27.33
C ALA A 316 7.81 23.01 -25.87
N SER A 317 7.85 23.98 -24.94
CA SER A 317 7.58 23.81 -23.51
C SER A 317 6.14 23.29 -23.32
N LEU A 318 6.00 22.03 -22.89
CA LEU A 318 4.72 21.46 -22.47
C LEU A 318 4.40 21.91 -21.04
N ASN A 319 3.26 22.55 -20.87
CA ASN A 319 2.69 22.95 -19.58
C ASN A 319 2.04 21.72 -18.94
N HIS A 320 2.74 21.07 -18.01
CA HIS A 320 2.17 20.00 -17.18
C HIS A 320 1.61 20.55 -15.86
N PRO A 321 0.47 20.06 -15.37
CA PRO A 321 0.10 20.16 -13.96
C PRO A 321 0.87 19.06 -13.20
N PRO A 322 1.90 19.37 -12.39
CA PRO A 322 2.84 18.32 -11.98
C PRO A 322 2.42 17.63 -10.67
N HIS A 323 2.91 16.39 -10.51
CA HIS A 323 2.84 15.60 -9.28
C HIS A 323 4.24 15.50 -8.67
N ASN A 324 4.37 15.95 -7.43
CA ASN A 324 5.41 15.68 -6.41
C ASN A 324 6.89 15.65 -6.82
N ASP A 325 7.22 16.17 -8.00
CA ASP A 325 8.59 16.35 -8.43
C ASP A 325 9.22 17.54 -7.70
N ALA A 326 10.53 17.47 -7.48
CA ALA A 326 11.28 18.48 -6.74
C ALA A 326 11.25 19.88 -7.42
N SER A 327 10.72 19.94 -8.64
CA SER A 327 10.42 21.12 -9.45
C SER A 327 9.26 21.96 -8.89
N HIS A 328 8.39 21.40 -8.04
CA HIS A 328 7.29 22.15 -7.42
C HIS A 328 7.70 23.07 -6.30
N PHE A 329 8.90 22.95 -5.74
CA PHE A 329 9.36 23.87 -4.72
C PHE A 329 10.50 24.69 -5.31
N PRO A 330 10.35 26.03 -5.43
CA PRO A 330 11.42 26.88 -5.89
C PRO A 330 12.70 26.59 -5.08
N PRO A 331 13.88 26.60 -5.71
CA PRO A 331 15.14 26.29 -5.02
C PRO A 331 15.31 27.06 -3.70
N GLU A 332 14.89 28.33 -3.68
CA GLU A 332 14.90 29.19 -2.49
C GLU A 332 14.01 28.66 -1.35
N VAL A 333 12.81 28.17 -1.68
CA VAL A 333 11.89 27.57 -0.69
C VAL A 333 12.46 26.26 -0.16
N ARG A 334 13.06 25.45 -1.04
CA ARG A 334 13.73 24.20 -0.63
C ARG A 334 14.87 24.49 0.33
N GLU A 335 15.75 25.39 -0.04
CA GLU A 335 16.89 25.81 0.78
C GLU A 335 16.43 26.35 2.14
N ARG A 336 15.40 27.20 2.17
CA ARG A 336 14.78 27.69 3.41
C ARG A 336 14.27 26.55 4.29
N LEU A 337 13.57 25.59 3.72
CA LEU A 337 12.99 24.46 4.48
C LEU A 337 14.06 23.49 5.00
N VAL A 338 15.12 23.24 4.22
CA VAL A 338 16.28 22.43 4.66
C VAL A 338 17.00 23.11 5.82
N ASN A 339 17.24 24.41 5.70
CA ASN A 339 18.07 25.16 6.65
C ASN A 339 17.28 25.77 7.82
N ALA A 340 15.96 25.59 7.86
CA ALA A 340 15.14 26.07 8.97
C ALA A 340 15.54 25.38 10.27
N GLU A 341 15.68 26.14 11.36
CA GLU A 341 15.91 25.57 12.70
C GLU A 341 14.66 24.86 13.23
N SER A 342 13.48 25.35 12.85
CA SER A 342 12.19 24.80 13.26
C SER A 342 11.14 25.07 12.18
N TRP A 343 10.21 24.15 12.01
CA TRP A 343 8.98 24.35 11.24
C TRP A 343 7.82 24.64 12.17
N ASN A 344 6.79 25.29 11.62
CA ASN A 344 5.50 25.38 12.30
C ASN A 344 4.48 24.37 11.71
N GLU A 345 3.32 24.22 12.35
CA GLU A 345 2.30 23.25 11.92
C GLU A 345 1.79 23.49 10.50
N ARG A 346 1.68 24.76 10.06
CA ARG A 346 1.21 25.11 8.71
C ARG A 346 2.23 24.71 7.66
N GLU A 347 3.51 24.89 7.96
CA GLU A 347 4.59 24.45 7.08
C GLU A 347 4.63 22.93 6.96
N LEU A 348 4.52 22.23 8.09
CA LEU A 348 4.44 20.77 8.07
C LEU A 348 3.21 20.28 7.31
N LEU A 349 2.05 20.92 7.51
CA LEU A 349 0.82 20.61 6.78
C LEU A 349 0.98 20.80 5.26
N ALA A 350 1.58 21.92 4.84
CA ALA A 350 1.87 22.16 3.43
C ALA A 350 2.75 21.06 2.83
N LEU A 351 3.81 20.65 3.55
CA LEU A 351 4.68 19.56 3.13
C LEU A 351 3.95 18.22 3.08
N CYS A 352 3.11 17.89 4.06
CA CYS A 352 2.29 16.68 4.04
C CYS A 352 1.32 16.63 2.85
N LEU A 353 0.86 17.78 2.36
CA LEU A 353 0.00 17.92 1.19
C LEU A 353 0.78 18.04 -0.13
N GLY A 354 2.11 18.15 -0.07
CA GLY A 354 2.98 18.29 -1.25
C GLY A 354 2.91 19.68 -1.90
N VAL A 355 2.69 20.75 -1.12
CA VAL A 355 2.53 22.13 -1.63
C VAL A 355 3.51 23.12 -0.98
N GLN A 356 3.88 24.17 -1.73
CA GLN A 356 4.96 25.10 -1.35
C GLN A 356 4.68 25.94 -0.11
N THR A 357 3.46 26.47 -0.03
CA THR A 357 3.03 27.38 1.01
C THR A 357 1.60 27.04 1.35
N TYR A 358 1.29 27.00 2.64
CA TYR A 358 -0.09 27.02 3.09
C TYR A 358 -0.58 28.47 2.96
N ALA A 359 -0.93 28.88 1.74
CA ALA A 359 -1.81 30.03 1.60
C ALA A 359 -3.19 29.59 2.08
N ASP A 360 -3.95 30.44 2.78
CA ASP A 360 -5.35 30.15 3.14
C ASP A 360 -6.24 30.23 1.89
N ARG A 361 -5.82 29.58 0.81
CA ARG A 361 -6.59 29.39 -0.39
C ARG A 361 -7.18 27.99 -0.32
N ASP A 362 -8.49 27.90 -0.46
CA ASP A 362 -9.23 26.65 -0.45
C ASP A 362 -8.95 25.76 -1.68
N ASP A 363 -8.09 26.21 -2.59
CA ASP A 363 -7.75 25.53 -3.85
C ASP A 363 -6.51 24.61 -3.76
N ILE A 364 -5.81 24.56 -2.62
CA ILE A 364 -4.51 23.87 -2.51
C ILE A 364 -4.65 22.34 -2.42
N ALA A 365 -5.71 21.86 -1.76
CA ALA A 365 -6.09 20.46 -1.65
C ALA A 365 -7.57 20.38 -1.22
N PRO A 366 -8.27 19.27 -1.52
CA PRO A 366 -9.63 19.02 -1.02
C PRO A 366 -9.74 19.25 0.51
N GLU A 367 -10.86 19.80 0.98
CA GLU A 367 -11.06 20.17 2.38
C GLU A 367 -10.90 18.97 3.34
N ASP A 368 -11.40 17.81 2.94
CA ASP A 368 -11.28 16.56 3.68
C ASP A 368 -9.83 16.08 3.81
N GLU A 369 -9.03 16.17 2.74
CA GLU A 369 -7.59 15.87 2.79
C GLU A 369 -6.84 16.83 3.74
N ARG A 370 -7.17 18.14 3.66
CA ARG A 370 -6.55 19.16 4.53
C ARG A 370 -6.88 18.90 6.00
N GLU A 371 -8.14 18.60 6.32
CA GLU A 371 -8.59 18.40 7.70
C GLU A 371 -8.09 17.08 8.29
N ASP A 372 -8.01 16.02 7.49
CA ASP A 372 -7.39 14.75 7.91
C ASP A 372 -5.90 14.93 8.24
N ALA A 373 -5.14 15.59 7.36
CA ALA A 373 -3.73 15.86 7.59
C ALA A 373 -3.50 16.74 8.82
N ARG A 374 -4.30 17.81 8.98
CA ARG A 374 -4.28 18.68 10.15
C ARG A 374 -4.58 17.90 11.43
N THR A 375 -5.62 17.09 11.43
CA THR A 375 -6.02 16.26 12.58
C THR A 375 -4.90 15.30 12.99
N LYS A 376 -4.23 14.66 12.03
CA LYS A 376 -3.08 13.77 12.27
C LYS A 376 -1.90 14.50 12.91
N ILE A 377 -1.53 15.68 12.41
CA ILE A 377 -0.46 16.51 12.97
C ILE A 377 -0.78 16.89 14.42
N VAL A 378 -1.96 17.46 14.66
CA VAL A 378 -2.38 17.91 16.00
C VAL A 378 -2.40 16.75 16.99
N LYS A 379 -2.95 15.60 16.58
CA LYS A 379 -3.00 14.40 17.44
C LYS A 379 -1.60 13.90 17.78
N ALA A 380 -0.67 13.92 16.82
CA ALA A 380 0.72 13.50 17.05
C ALA A 380 1.47 14.45 17.99
N ILE A 381 1.24 15.76 17.89
CA ILE A 381 1.79 16.74 18.82
C ILE A 381 1.22 16.51 20.23
N GLN A 382 -0.10 16.36 20.35
CA GLN A 382 -0.77 16.16 21.64
C GLN A 382 -0.39 14.84 22.33
N SER A 383 -0.13 13.78 21.56
CA SER A 383 0.31 12.48 22.09
C SER A 383 1.80 12.47 22.46
N GLY A 384 2.58 13.46 22.03
CA GLY A 384 4.03 13.49 22.14
C GLY A 384 4.75 12.62 21.10
N GLU A 385 4.03 12.04 20.14
CA GLU A 385 4.59 11.27 19.03
C GLU A 385 5.38 12.15 18.06
N LEU A 386 4.97 13.41 17.92
CA LEU A 386 5.70 14.46 17.22
C LEU A 386 6.14 15.52 18.26
N PRO A 387 7.37 15.44 18.79
CA PRO A 387 7.86 16.42 19.75
C PRO A 387 7.83 17.82 19.16
N ALA A 388 7.20 18.75 19.88
CA ALA A 388 7.08 20.14 19.48
C ALA A 388 7.06 21.06 20.70
N ASP A 389 7.69 22.22 20.57
CA ASP A 389 7.74 23.24 21.61
C ASP A 389 6.74 24.38 21.32
N PRO A 390 6.16 25.04 22.33
CA PRO A 390 5.36 26.23 22.10
C PRO A 390 6.17 27.31 21.38
N ASN A 391 5.61 27.89 20.31
CA ASN A 391 6.20 29.00 19.58
C ASN A 391 6.00 30.31 20.36
N PRO A 392 7.05 30.90 20.97
CA PRO A 392 6.91 32.11 21.76
C PRO A 392 6.51 33.33 20.92
N GLY A 393 6.71 33.27 19.59
CA GLY A 393 6.33 34.31 18.66
C GLY A 393 4.90 34.21 18.13
N ALA A 394 4.10 33.24 18.58
CA ALA A 394 2.75 33.01 18.03
C ALA A 394 1.78 34.16 18.40
N GLY A 395 1.44 34.97 17.39
CA GLY A 395 0.42 36.01 17.47
C GLY A 395 -1.00 35.44 17.55
N ALA A 396 -1.99 36.33 17.46
CA ALA A 396 -3.40 35.93 17.49
C ALA A 396 -3.81 35.14 16.24
N ALA A 397 -3.21 35.45 15.09
CA ALA A 397 -3.49 34.78 13.83
C ALA A 397 -2.93 33.34 13.82
N GLU A 398 -1.69 33.14 14.27
CA GLU A 398 -1.06 31.81 14.37
C GLU A 398 -1.80 30.90 15.35
N ARG A 399 -2.37 31.48 16.42
CA ARG A 399 -3.26 30.74 17.34
C ARG A 399 -4.58 30.30 16.72
N MET A 400 -5.08 31.04 15.73
CA MET A 400 -6.35 30.74 15.06
C MET A 400 -6.15 29.76 13.90
N TYR A 401 -5.06 29.90 13.14
CA TYR A 401 -4.87 29.18 11.87
C TYR A 401 -3.80 28.07 11.92
N GLY A 402 -3.14 27.89 13.06
CA GLY A 402 -2.00 26.98 13.23
C GLY A 402 -0.67 27.74 13.18
N GLY A 403 0.34 27.21 13.87
CA GLY A 403 1.64 27.86 14.04
C GLY A 403 2.01 28.16 15.50
N VAL A 404 1.27 27.57 16.44
CA VAL A 404 1.51 27.67 17.87
C VAL A 404 2.68 26.80 18.31
N TRP A 405 3.15 25.90 17.45
CA TRP A 405 4.19 24.94 17.76
C TRP A 405 5.41 25.10 16.85
N ARG A 406 6.59 24.86 17.41
CA ARG A 406 7.89 24.73 16.73
C ARG A 406 8.26 23.25 16.72
N ILE A 407 8.47 22.73 15.53
CA ILE A 407 8.73 21.31 15.28
C ILE A 407 10.12 21.21 14.66
N GLU A 408 10.98 20.36 15.22
CA GLU A 408 12.31 20.10 14.66
C GLU A 408 12.18 19.40 13.29
N PRO A 409 12.79 19.92 12.21
CA PRO A 409 12.60 19.39 10.86
C PRO A 409 12.91 17.90 10.71
N ALA A 410 14.01 17.42 11.29
CA ALA A 410 14.38 16.01 11.18
C ALA A 410 13.33 15.08 11.83
N ARG A 411 12.78 15.48 12.98
CA ARG A 411 11.68 14.75 13.64
C ARG A 411 10.39 14.80 12.81
N ALA A 412 10.06 15.97 12.28
CA ALA A 412 8.89 16.16 11.41
C ALA A 412 8.97 15.28 10.16
N VAL A 413 10.11 15.27 9.48
CA VAL A 413 10.36 14.43 8.29
C VAL A 413 10.24 12.95 8.64
N ARG A 414 10.91 12.49 9.70
CA ARG A 414 10.82 11.07 10.15
C ARG A 414 9.38 10.66 10.43
N TRP A 415 8.61 11.51 11.09
CA TRP A 415 7.21 11.25 11.41
C TRP A 415 6.33 11.23 10.15
N ALA A 416 6.52 12.17 9.23
CA ALA A 416 5.66 12.35 8.07
C ALA A 416 5.88 11.29 6.98
N LEU A 417 7.11 10.80 6.80
CA LEU A 417 7.46 9.88 5.71
C LEU A 417 6.63 8.60 5.64
N SER A 418 6.25 8.03 6.79
CA SER A 418 5.44 6.81 6.82
C SER A 418 3.93 7.06 6.83
N ARG A 419 3.50 8.33 6.85
CA ARG A 419 2.09 8.74 7.03
C ARG A 419 1.51 9.47 5.82
N PHE A 420 2.34 10.15 5.03
CA PHE A 420 1.90 11.01 3.94
C PHE A 420 2.62 10.64 2.64
N PRO A 421 1.93 9.95 1.70
CA PRO A 421 2.51 9.58 0.41
C PRO A 421 2.98 10.77 -0.43
N ARG A 422 2.40 11.95 -0.21
CA ARG A 422 2.74 13.20 -0.91
C ARG A 422 3.90 13.96 -0.24
N PHE A 423 4.48 13.46 0.84
CA PHE A 423 5.58 14.15 1.52
C PHE A 423 6.82 14.23 0.60
N PRO A 424 7.51 15.39 0.49
CA PRO A 424 8.59 15.55 -0.48
C PRO A 424 9.81 14.67 -0.16
N GLU A 425 10.16 13.77 -1.08
CA GLU A 425 11.28 12.83 -0.91
C GLU A 425 12.63 13.54 -0.78
N TRP A 426 12.81 14.71 -1.39
CA TRP A 426 14.06 15.46 -1.28
C TRP A 426 14.35 15.93 0.15
N LEU A 427 13.33 16.12 0.99
CA LEU A 427 13.50 16.46 2.41
C LEU A 427 14.03 15.26 3.21
N SER A 428 13.58 14.04 2.90
CA SER A 428 14.09 12.83 3.55
C SER A 428 15.57 12.67 3.31
N SER A 429 16.00 12.83 2.05
CA SER A 429 17.41 12.76 1.67
C SER A 429 18.23 13.85 2.34
N SER A 430 17.72 15.09 2.37
CA SER A 430 18.45 16.22 2.95
C SER A 430 18.58 16.14 4.48
N LYS A 431 17.61 15.52 5.16
CA LYS A 431 17.59 15.38 6.63
C LYS A 431 18.02 14.00 7.12
N LEU A 432 18.42 13.11 6.21
CA LEU A 432 18.70 11.71 6.50
C LEU A 432 19.75 11.53 7.61
N ARG A 433 20.82 12.32 7.58
CA ARG A 433 21.87 12.28 8.62
C ARG A 433 21.32 12.64 10.00
N GLU A 434 20.60 13.76 10.11
CA GLU A 434 20.00 14.21 11.38
C GLU A 434 18.98 13.18 11.90
N ILE A 435 18.20 12.56 11.00
CA ILE A 435 17.27 11.48 11.34
C ILE A 435 18.03 10.28 11.93
N TYR A 436 19.15 9.87 11.32
CA TYR A 436 19.98 8.79 11.85
C TYR A 436 20.63 9.15 13.19
N GLU A 437 21.07 10.39 13.38
CA GLU A 437 21.63 10.86 14.66
C GLU A 437 20.57 10.83 15.77
N ILE A 438 19.33 11.25 15.49
CA ILE A 438 18.21 11.15 16.44
C ILE A 438 17.91 9.69 16.75
N GLN A 439 17.85 8.82 15.74
CA GLN A 439 17.63 7.39 15.93
C GLN A 439 18.73 6.74 16.77
N ASP A 440 19.99 7.06 16.48
CA ASP A 440 21.13 6.53 17.25
C ASP A 440 21.10 7.03 18.70
N ALA A 441 20.81 8.30 18.93
CA ALA A 441 20.65 8.85 20.28
C ALA A 441 19.50 8.18 21.05
N GLU A 442 18.35 7.95 20.41
CA GLU A 442 17.21 7.23 21.01
C GLU A 442 17.55 5.75 21.29
N LYS A 443 18.26 5.10 20.36
CA LYS A 443 18.78 3.74 20.51
C LYS A 443 19.71 3.63 21.72
N GLN A 444 20.68 4.54 21.85
CA GLN A 444 21.59 4.59 23.01
C GLN A 444 20.85 4.90 24.31
N ALA A 445 19.92 5.86 24.30
CA ALA A 445 19.15 6.24 25.48
C ALA A 445 18.25 5.11 26.00
N THR A 446 17.78 4.23 25.12
CA THR A 446 16.97 3.06 25.47
C THR A 446 17.79 1.80 25.73
N GLY A 447 19.12 1.86 25.56
CA GLY A 447 20.02 0.72 25.74
C GLY A 447 19.76 -0.35 24.69
N ARG A 448 19.50 0.05 23.45
CA ARG A 448 19.36 -0.86 22.31
C ARG A 448 20.68 -0.98 21.57
N TYR A 449 20.89 -2.14 20.97
CA TYR A 449 22.07 -2.44 20.17
C TYR A 449 21.61 -3.11 18.88
N THR A 450 22.19 -2.72 17.74
CA THR A 450 22.08 -3.54 16.54
C THR A 450 22.74 -4.89 16.80
N LEU A 451 22.32 -5.94 16.08
CA LEU A 451 22.90 -7.28 16.27
C LEU A 451 24.42 -7.31 16.03
N ARG A 452 24.93 -6.47 15.12
CA ARG A 452 26.37 -6.30 14.92
C ARG A 452 27.06 -5.58 16.08
N GLU A 453 26.52 -4.45 16.54
CA GLU A 453 27.07 -3.76 17.72
C GLU A 453 27.07 -4.68 18.95
N ALA A 454 26.02 -5.49 19.11
CA ALA A 454 25.93 -6.48 20.18
C ALA A 454 27.03 -7.54 20.06
N ALA A 455 27.27 -8.10 18.86
CA ALA A 455 28.35 -9.04 18.63
C ALA A 455 29.73 -8.40 18.92
N GLU A 456 29.97 -7.19 18.46
CA GLU A 456 31.21 -6.44 18.70
C GLU A 456 31.42 -6.16 20.20
N ALA A 457 30.36 -5.79 20.93
CA ALA A 457 30.42 -5.56 22.37
C ALA A 457 30.71 -6.83 23.17
N ILE A 458 30.07 -7.95 22.81
CA ILE A 458 30.31 -9.27 23.45
C ILE A 458 31.76 -9.71 23.20
N THR A 459 32.26 -9.51 21.99
CA THR A 459 33.57 -10.05 21.58
C THR A 459 34.76 -9.25 22.09
N ALA A 460 34.54 -8.02 22.56
CA ALA A 460 35.51 -7.31 23.39
C ALA A 460 35.95 -8.11 24.63
N SER A 461 35.22 -9.15 25.05
CA SER A 461 35.62 -10.08 26.12
C SER A 461 36.45 -11.30 25.66
N GLY A 462 36.84 -11.39 24.39
CA GLY A 462 37.73 -12.44 23.86
C GLY A 462 37.11 -13.43 22.86
N GLU A 463 35.84 -13.24 22.47
CA GLU A 463 35.18 -14.05 21.44
C GLU A 463 35.46 -13.53 20.01
N ARG A 464 35.07 -14.28 18.97
CA ARG A 464 35.13 -13.82 17.56
C ARG A 464 33.80 -13.20 17.11
N VAL A 465 33.86 -12.04 16.46
CA VAL A 465 32.67 -11.24 16.04
C VAL A 465 31.72 -12.03 15.15
N GLU A 466 32.23 -12.64 14.08
CA GLU A 466 31.43 -13.26 13.03
C GLU A 466 30.64 -14.48 13.53
N PRO A 467 31.22 -15.44 14.27
CA PRO A 467 30.46 -16.52 14.88
C PRO A 467 29.40 -16.04 15.88
N MET A 468 29.70 -14.98 16.66
CA MET A 468 28.73 -14.42 17.59
C MET A 468 27.56 -13.76 16.84
N LEU A 469 27.86 -12.99 15.79
CA LEU A 469 26.86 -12.38 14.94
C LEU A 469 25.96 -13.43 14.27
N GLU A 470 26.51 -14.52 13.76
CA GLU A 470 25.73 -15.63 13.17
C GLU A 470 24.75 -16.24 14.19
N LYS A 471 25.19 -16.44 15.44
CA LYS A 471 24.31 -16.92 16.52
C LYS A 471 23.17 -15.94 16.82
N LEU A 472 23.47 -14.64 16.93
CA LEU A 472 22.46 -13.61 17.17
C LEU A 472 21.45 -13.52 16.00
N LEU A 473 21.91 -13.59 14.76
CA LEU A 473 21.05 -13.62 13.57
C LEU A 473 20.14 -14.85 13.56
N ALA A 474 20.68 -16.04 13.88
CA ALA A 474 19.90 -17.27 14.00
C ALA A 474 18.88 -17.20 15.16
N ALA A 475 19.24 -16.57 16.28
CA ALA A 475 18.36 -16.38 17.42
C ALA A 475 17.20 -15.43 17.09
N ALA A 476 17.48 -14.32 16.41
CA ALA A 476 16.46 -13.40 15.90
C ALA A 476 15.52 -14.11 14.92
N LYS A 477 16.07 -14.87 13.94
CA LYS A 477 15.29 -15.59 12.94
C LYS A 477 14.37 -16.65 13.53
N SER A 478 14.82 -17.34 14.59
CA SER A 478 14.04 -18.34 15.32
C SER A 478 13.11 -17.75 16.39
N ALA A 479 13.09 -16.42 16.53
CA ALA A 479 12.38 -15.70 17.58
C ALA A 479 12.78 -16.11 19.02
N SER A 480 13.99 -16.66 19.22
CA SER A 480 14.56 -16.89 20.57
C SER A 480 15.23 -15.63 21.14
N LEU A 481 15.60 -14.66 20.30
CA LEU A 481 15.96 -13.30 20.68
C LEU A 481 14.86 -12.34 20.20
N ALA A 482 14.40 -11.45 21.08
CA ALA A 482 13.50 -10.37 20.69
C ALA A 482 14.29 -9.27 19.96
N VAL A 483 13.83 -8.90 18.78
CA VAL A 483 14.42 -7.84 17.97
C VAL A 483 13.33 -6.90 17.45
N TYR A 484 13.72 -5.69 17.10
CA TYR A 484 12.88 -4.55 16.78
C TYR A 484 13.46 -3.83 15.57
N GLY A 485 12.60 -3.25 14.74
CA GLY A 485 13.05 -2.32 13.70
C GLY A 485 13.64 -1.03 14.31
N PRO A 486 14.43 -0.26 13.55
CA PRO A 486 15.03 0.99 14.03
C PRO A 486 14.02 1.95 14.65
N GLY A 487 14.10 2.15 15.97
CA GLY A 487 13.19 3.01 16.72
C GLY A 487 11.74 2.49 16.84
N GLU A 488 11.45 1.26 16.43
CA GLU A 488 10.14 0.63 16.62
C GLU A 488 10.04 0.00 18.01
N ASN A 489 8.85 0.02 18.60
CA ASN A 489 8.59 -0.65 19.89
C ASN A 489 7.92 -2.02 19.73
N ALA A 490 7.41 -2.31 18.54
CA ALA A 490 6.81 -3.59 18.23
C ALA A 490 7.91 -4.59 17.87
N ARG A 491 7.79 -5.80 18.41
CA ARG A 491 8.71 -6.90 18.07
C ARG A 491 8.59 -7.24 16.60
N HIS A 492 9.71 -7.33 15.90
CA HIS A 492 9.75 -7.74 14.51
C HIS A 492 9.45 -9.23 14.36
N GLN A 493 8.63 -9.62 13.39
CA GLN A 493 8.30 -11.01 13.09
C GLN A 493 8.86 -11.40 11.73
N TYR A 494 9.74 -12.40 11.70
CA TYR A 494 10.32 -12.89 10.46
C TYR A 494 9.43 -13.93 9.79
N GLY A 495 9.13 -13.71 8.50
CA GLY A 495 8.58 -14.74 7.63
C GLY A 495 9.67 -15.74 7.18
N PRO A 496 9.27 -16.87 6.56
CA PRO A 496 10.21 -17.91 6.13
C PRO A 496 11.29 -17.43 5.15
N TYR A 497 11.03 -16.34 4.42
CA TYR A 497 11.94 -15.77 3.41
C TYR A 497 12.51 -14.40 3.79
N THR A 498 12.19 -13.85 4.97
CA THR A 498 12.68 -12.54 5.37
C THR A 498 14.06 -12.68 6.03
N PRO A 499 15.14 -12.13 5.44
CA PRO A 499 16.46 -12.19 6.06
C PRO A 499 16.54 -11.22 7.26
N VAL A 500 17.19 -11.66 8.33
CA VAL A 500 17.56 -10.81 9.47
C VAL A 500 18.72 -9.90 9.04
N ARG A 501 18.62 -8.60 9.33
CA ARG A 501 19.61 -7.60 8.90
C ARG A 501 20.47 -7.16 10.08
N SER A 502 21.77 -7.47 10.04
CA SER A 502 22.70 -7.22 11.16
C SER A 502 22.83 -5.75 11.60
N TYR A 503 22.63 -4.80 10.68
CA TYR A 503 22.75 -3.34 10.91
C TYR A 503 21.42 -2.60 11.08
N HIS A 504 20.29 -3.30 11.03
CA HIS A 504 18.96 -2.69 11.16
C HIS A 504 18.21 -3.20 12.37
N GLU A 505 18.36 -4.48 12.68
CA GLU A 505 17.59 -5.09 13.76
C GLU A 505 18.25 -4.75 15.09
N GLU A 506 17.46 -4.14 15.97
CA GLU A 506 17.85 -3.71 17.29
C GLU A 506 17.34 -4.70 18.34
N ALA A 507 18.12 -4.96 19.38
CA ALA A 507 17.68 -5.70 20.56
C ALA A 507 17.94 -4.85 21.81
N TYR A 508 17.05 -4.92 22.81
CA TYR A 508 17.31 -4.28 24.09
C TYR A 508 18.42 -5.01 24.85
N TRP A 509 19.22 -4.24 25.61
CA TRP A 509 20.26 -4.75 26.51
C TRP A 509 19.76 -5.89 27.41
N SER A 510 18.52 -5.80 27.90
CA SER A 510 17.91 -6.80 28.77
C SER A 510 17.59 -8.10 28.05
N ASP A 511 17.10 -8.02 26.81
CA ASP A 511 16.80 -9.19 26.00
C ASP A 511 18.09 -9.91 25.57
N LEU A 512 19.13 -9.14 25.24
CA LEU A 512 20.46 -9.67 24.95
C LEU A 512 21.06 -10.37 26.17
N ASN A 513 20.97 -9.77 27.37
CA ASN A 513 21.44 -10.40 28.60
C ASN A 513 20.68 -11.68 28.94
N ALA A 514 19.35 -11.68 28.83
CA ALA A 514 18.52 -12.87 29.06
C ALA A 514 18.84 -13.99 28.05
N TRP A 515 19.09 -13.63 26.79
CA TRP A 515 19.52 -14.57 25.77
C TRP A 515 20.91 -15.15 26.08
N LEU A 516 21.88 -14.32 26.49
CA LEU A 516 23.22 -14.75 26.90
C LEU A 516 23.17 -15.70 28.10
N ASP A 517 22.36 -15.39 29.12
CA ASP A 517 22.18 -16.25 30.30
C ASP A 517 21.66 -17.65 29.92
N SER A 518 20.75 -17.72 28.95
CA SER A 518 20.10 -18.96 28.55
C SER A 518 20.90 -19.79 27.54
N ASN A 519 21.62 -19.13 26.61
CA ASN A 519 22.24 -19.78 25.46
C ASN A 519 23.77 -19.81 25.52
N GLU A 520 24.39 -18.83 26.18
CA GLU A 520 25.84 -18.66 26.22
C GLU A 520 26.34 -18.38 27.65
N PRO A 521 26.02 -19.22 28.66
CA PRO A 521 26.29 -18.94 30.08
C PRO A 521 27.79 -18.83 30.41
N ARG A 522 28.68 -19.24 29.51
CA ARG A 522 30.13 -19.12 29.66
C ARG A 522 30.64 -17.69 29.39
N ILE A 523 29.87 -16.90 28.66
CA ILE A 523 30.21 -15.50 28.36
C ILE A 523 29.83 -14.67 29.59
N ALA A 524 30.82 -14.07 30.24
CA ALA A 524 30.59 -13.25 31.44
C ALA A 524 30.15 -11.81 31.12
N PHE A 525 30.33 -11.35 29.88
CA PHE A 525 29.94 -10.01 29.45
C PHE A 525 28.42 -9.79 29.55
N ARG A 526 27.99 -8.66 30.10
CA ARG A 526 26.59 -8.23 30.13
C ARG A 526 26.49 -6.79 29.65
N PHE A 527 25.47 -6.51 28.84
CA PHE A 527 25.16 -5.16 28.38
C PHE A 527 24.72 -4.30 29.57
N PRO A 528 25.26 -3.08 29.72
CA PRO A 528 24.88 -2.20 30.80
C PRO A 528 23.43 -1.70 30.63
N PRO A 529 22.70 -1.44 31.73
CA PRO A 529 21.41 -0.78 31.64
C PRO A 529 21.58 0.67 31.13
N PRO A 530 20.60 1.24 30.42
CA PRO A 530 20.66 2.60 29.93
C PRO A 530 20.78 3.61 31.09
N PRO A 531 21.41 4.78 30.87
CA PRO A 531 21.69 5.75 31.93
C PRO A 531 20.45 6.25 32.67
N ALA A 532 19.30 6.36 32.00
CA ALA A 532 18.02 6.71 32.63
C ALA A 532 17.51 5.63 33.61
N SER A 533 17.85 4.37 33.37
CA SER A 533 17.55 3.26 34.28
C SER A 533 18.55 3.22 35.44
N ALA A 534 19.83 3.49 35.19
CA ALA A 534 20.89 3.52 36.21
C ALA A 534 20.65 4.61 37.29
N ALA A 535 20.08 5.76 36.91
CA ALA A 535 19.71 6.82 37.86
C ALA A 535 18.54 6.44 38.80
N SER A 536 17.78 5.39 38.47
CA SER A 536 16.70 4.86 39.33
C SER A 536 17.17 3.74 40.27
N ILE A 537 18.47 3.37 40.26
CA ILE A 537 19.08 2.34 41.13
C ILE A 537 19.94 2.97 42.24
N ALA A 538 19.72 4.24 42.59
CA ALA A 538 20.10 4.73 43.92
C ALA A 538 19.02 4.26 44.90
N PRO A 539 19.35 3.54 46.00
CA PRO A 539 18.33 2.92 46.86
C PRO A 539 17.53 3.98 47.62
N PRO A 540 16.21 4.13 47.40
CA PRO A 540 15.32 4.82 48.32
C PRO A 540 14.64 3.77 49.23
N PRO A 541 14.10 4.18 50.39
CA PRO A 541 13.52 3.26 51.36
C PRO A 541 12.27 2.59 50.78
N ASP A 542 12.16 1.28 51.05
CA ASP A 542 11.00 0.40 50.85
C ASP A 542 9.75 1.06 50.27
N THR A 543 9.49 0.84 48.97
CA THR A 543 8.10 0.70 48.50
C THR A 543 8.05 -0.14 47.23
N SER A 544 7.37 -1.29 47.35
CA SER A 544 7.17 -2.29 46.30
C SER A 544 6.42 -1.71 45.10
N ALA A 545 7.06 -1.66 43.94
CA ALA A 545 6.38 -1.47 42.66
C ALA A 545 6.86 -2.54 41.67
N ALA A 546 5.97 -3.47 41.34
CA ALA A 546 6.19 -4.46 40.29
C ALA A 546 6.18 -3.78 38.90
N PRO A 547 7.12 -4.12 38.00
CA PRO A 547 7.20 -3.49 36.68
C PRO A 547 6.11 -4.03 35.75
N GLY A 548 5.40 -3.13 35.06
CA GLY A 548 4.57 -3.48 33.89
C GLY A 548 3.12 -2.96 33.87
N LEU A 549 2.63 -2.31 34.94
CA LEU A 549 1.23 -1.86 34.97
C LEU A 549 1.05 -0.53 34.20
N THR A 550 0.15 -0.56 33.21
CA THR A 550 -0.24 0.64 32.46
C THR A 550 -0.73 1.73 33.42
N LYS A 551 -0.62 3.01 33.04
CA LYS A 551 -1.10 4.12 33.88
C LYS A 551 -2.58 3.95 34.26
N ARG A 552 -3.38 3.41 33.33
CA ARG A 552 -4.80 3.12 33.54
C ARG A 552 -5.02 2.02 34.57
N GLU A 553 -4.27 0.93 34.51
CA GLU A 553 -4.36 -0.14 35.50
C GLU A 553 -3.93 0.34 36.90
N ARG A 554 -2.91 1.19 37.00
CA ARG A 554 -2.52 1.84 38.27
C ARG A 554 -3.63 2.73 38.82
N GLN A 555 -4.34 3.46 37.96
CA GLN A 555 -5.53 4.21 38.38
C GLN A 555 -6.63 3.27 38.90
N ILE A 556 -6.92 2.16 38.22
CA ILE A 556 -7.93 1.20 38.68
C ILE A 556 -7.56 0.62 40.05
N GLN A 557 -6.31 0.21 40.25
CA GLN A 557 -5.81 -0.29 41.53
C GLN A 557 -5.88 0.77 42.65
N ALA A 558 -5.63 2.04 42.33
CA ALA A 558 -5.79 3.13 43.29
C ALA A 558 -7.27 3.35 43.69
N ILE A 559 -8.23 3.15 42.79
CA ILE A 559 -9.67 3.22 43.12
C ILE A 559 -10.07 2.02 44.00
N GLU A 560 -9.53 0.83 43.73
CA GLU A 560 -9.74 -0.36 44.56
C GLU A 560 -9.19 -0.16 45.98
N ALA A 561 -7.96 0.33 46.11
CA ALA A 561 -7.36 0.66 47.40
C ALA A 561 -8.13 1.75 48.14
N ALA A 562 -8.67 2.74 47.42
CA ALA A 562 -9.53 3.76 48.01
C ALA A 562 -10.85 3.17 48.55
N ALA A 563 -11.43 2.18 47.85
CA ALA A 563 -12.63 1.48 48.31
C ALA A 563 -12.36 0.71 49.61
N ASP A 564 -11.25 -0.03 49.66
CA ASP A 564 -10.85 -0.76 50.85
C ASP A 564 -10.57 0.18 52.04
N ALA A 565 -9.85 1.29 51.80
CA ALA A 565 -9.54 2.30 52.82
C ALA A 565 -10.79 3.00 53.38
N LYS A 566 -11.87 3.09 52.59
CA LYS A 566 -13.16 3.64 53.01
C LYS A 566 -14.11 2.58 53.58
N GLY A 567 -13.72 1.31 53.58
CA GLY A 567 -14.57 0.20 54.01
C GLY A 567 -15.76 -0.03 53.07
N PHE A 568 -15.67 0.36 51.81
CA PHE A 568 -16.71 0.11 50.81
C PHE A 568 -16.49 -1.26 50.16
N PRO A 569 -17.50 -2.15 50.11
CA PRO A 569 -17.40 -3.38 49.35
C PRO A 569 -17.21 -3.03 47.87
N ARG A 570 -16.12 -3.51 47.25
CA ARG A 570 -15.77 -3.14 45.86
C ARG A 570 -16.93 -3.39 44.87
N ASN A 571 -17.69 -4.46 45.05
CA ASN A 571 -18.86 -4.81 44.23
C ASN A 571 -20.19 -4.15 44.64
N ALA A 572 -20.20 -3.34 45.71
CA ALA A 572 -21.41 -2.70 46.24
C ALA A 572 -21.08 -1.32 46.86
N ILE A 573 -20.47 -0.43 46.08
CA ILE A 573 -20.17 0.93 46.51
C ILE A 573 -21.50 1.66 46.81
N PRO A 574 -21.68 2.22 48.02
CA PRO A 574 -22.92 2.88 48.42
C PRO A 574 -23.19 4.15 47.60
N ASP A 575 -24.41 4.66 47.64
CA ASP A 575 -24.76 5.94 47.00
C ASP A 575 -23.88 7.07 47.55
N GLY A 576 -23.34 7.90 46.65
CA GLY A 576 -22.34 8.92 47.00
C GLY A 576 -20.92 8.38 47.20
N GLY A 577 -20.73 7.07 47.34
CA GLY A 577 -19.41 6.43 47.52
C GLY A 577 -18.45 6.72 46.37
N LYS A 578 -18.94 6.74 45.12
CA LYS A 578 -18.11 7.12 43.95
C LYS A 578 -17.47 8.51 44.08
N LYS A 579 -18.19 9.49 44.64
CA LYS A 579 -17.65 10.85 44.88
C LYS A 579 -16.58 10.81 45.98
N ALA A 580 -16.84 10.09 47.08
CA ALA A 580 -15.88 9.94 48.16
C ALA A 580 -14.58 9.26 47.71
N LEU A 581 -14.68 8.26 46.82
CA LEU A 581 -13.52 7.60 46.21
C LEU A 581 -12.74 8.53 45.29
N ARG A 582 -13.43 9.34 44.49
CA ARG A 582 -12.79 10.34 43.62
C ARG A 582 -11.94 11.33 44.43
N GLU A 583 -12.52 11.92 45.47
CA GLU A 583 -11.81 12.87 46.34
C GLU A 583 -10.62 12.21 47.04
N TYR A 584 -10.78 10.96 47.50
CA TYR A 584 -9.69 10.20 48.08
C TYR A 584 -8.55 9.96 47.08
N CYS A 585 -8.87 9.52 45.86
CA CYS A 585 -7.88 9.28 44.81
C CYS A 585 -7.17 10.56 44.38
N LYS A 586 -7.86 11.69 44.29
CA LYS A 586 -7.22 12.98 43.99
C LYS A 586 -6.28 13.45 45.10
N THR A 587 -6.66 13.21 46.36
CA THR A 587 -5.86 13.63 47.52
C THR A 587 -4.62 12.76 47.70
N ASN A 588 -4.74 11.44 47.53
CA ASN A 588 -3.68 10.47 47.86
C ASN A 588 -2.88 9.99 46.63
N HIS A 589 -3.40 10.20 45.42
CA HIS A 589 -2.81 9.76 44.16
C HIS A 589 -2.89 10.86 43.09
N SER A 590 -2.51 12.08 43.46
CA SER A 590 -2.58 13.25 42.58
C SER A 590 -1.73 13.10 41.31
N ASP A 591 -0.65 12.31 41.38
CA ASP A 591 0.20 11.91 40.25
C ASP A 591 -0.54 11.08 39.20
N LEU A 592 -1.50 10.26 39.63
CA LEU A 592 -2.32 9.42 38.75
C LEU A 592 -3.55 10.14 38.21
N PHE A 593 -4.23 10.97 39.00
CA PHE A 593 -5.53 11.53 38.65
C PHE A 593 -5.55 13.02 38.29
N GLY A 594 -4.52 13.80 38.65
CA GLY A 594 -4.45 15.23 38.36
C GLY A 594 -5.60 16.06 38.96
N ALA A 595 -5.74 17.30 38.49
CA ALA A 595 -6.78 18.22 38.98
C ALA A 595 -8.18 17.92 38.41
N GLY A 596 -8.25 17.33 37.20
CA GLY A 596 -9.49 17.05 36.48
C GLY A 596 -10.23 15.80 36.96
N ASP A 597 -11.50 15.67 36.56
CA ASP A 597 -12.33 14.49 36.89
C ASP A 597 -12.24 13.37 35.83
N SER A 598 -11.80 13.69 34.62
CA SER A 598 -11.75 12.75 33.49
C SER A 598 -10.92 11.49 33.80
N PRO A 599 -9.71 11.59 34.37
CA PRO A 599 -8.90 10.39 34.65
C PRO A 599 -9.58 9.39 35.58
N PHE A 600 -10.31 9.88 36.59
CA PHE A 600 -11.07 9.03 37.50
C PHE A 600 -12.29 8.42 36.82
N ASN A 601 -13.04 9.22 36.05
CA ASN A 601 -14.25 8.73 35.39
C ASN A 601 -13.94 7.66 34.34
N ASP A 602 -12.85 7.79 33.60
CA ASP A 602 -12.40 6.81 32.62
C ASP A 602 -11.99 5.50 33.32
N ALA A 603 -11.11 5.57 34.33
CA ALA A 603 -10.67 4.39 35.07
C ALA A 603 -11.83 3.69 35.78
N TRP A 604 -12.78 4.47 36.32
CA TRP A 604 -14.01 3.93 36.89
C TRP A 604 -14.86 3.20 35.85
N LYS A 605 -15.02 3.78 34.65
CA LYS A 605 -15.82 3.20 33.56
C LYS A 605 -15.23 1.87 33.12
N GLU A 606 -13.90 1.76 33.07
CA GLU A 606 -13.19 0.54 32.71
C GLU A 606 -13.24 -0.52 33.82
N ALA A 607 -13.11 -0.12 35.09
CA ALA A 607 -13.21 -1.04 36.22
C ALA A 607 -14.62 -1.61 36.45
N SER A 608 -15.66 -0.88 36.03
CA SER A 608 -17.06 -1.27 36.18
C SER A 608 -17.58 -1.99 34.93
N PRO A 609 -18.20 -3.19 35.02
CA PRO A 609 -18.71 -3.87 36.22
C PRO A 609 -17.74 -4.71 37.04
N VAL A 610 -16.62 -5.11 36.45
CA VAL A 610 -15.98 -6.38 36.84
C VAL A 610 -15.27 -6.27 38.19
N ARG A 611 -14.65 -5.13 38.47
CA ARG A 611 -13.78 -4.92 39.63
C ARG A 611 -14.41 -4.02 40.67
N ILE A 612 -15.15 -3.00 40.24
CA ILE A 612 -15.87 -2.08 41.11
C ILE A 612 -17.28 -1.84 40.58
N ALA A 613 -18.29 -1.89 41.45
CA ALA A 613 -19.68 -1.67 41.07
C ALA A 613 -20.45 -0.89 42.14
N MET A 614 -21.42 -0.08 41.71
CA MET A 614 -22.37 0.59 42.61
C MET A 614 -23.38 -0.41 43.17
N ALA A 615 -23.74 -0.29 44.45
CA ALA A 615 -24.72 -1.15 45.11
C ALA A 615 -26.08 -1.16 44.39
N ASN A 616 -26.50 0.00 43.87
CA ASN A 616 -27.79 0.17 43.19
C ASN A 616 -27.75 -0.10 41.68
N ARG A 617 -26.66 -0.70 41.15
CA ARG A 617 -26.53 -0.94 39.70
C ARG A 617 -27.71 -1.71 39.11
N ALA A 618 -28.18 -2.75 39.81
CA ALA A 618 -29.31 -3.57 39.34
C ALA A 618 -30.61 -2.75 39.18
N THR A 619 -30.80 -1.71 39.99
CA THR A 619 -31.97 -0.82 39.95
C THR A 619 -31.96 0.12 38.74
N TYR A 620 -30.77 0.43 38.19
CA TYR A 620 -30.60 1.36 37.07
C TYR A 620 -30.20 0.70 35.74
N ALA A 621 -29.77 -0.57 35.75
CA ALA A 621 -29.38 -1.29 34.53
C ALA A 621 -30.58 -1.81 33.70
N GLY A 622 -31.80 -1.70 34.21
CA GLY A 622 -33.04 -2.15 33.56
C GLY A 622 -34.07 -1.05 33.29
N LYS A 623 -33.67 0.22 33.38
CA LYS A 623 -34.41 1.40 32.89
C LYS A 623 -33.60 2.05 31.79
#